data_AF-A0AAU2QDH8-F1
#
_entry.id   AF-A0AAU2QDH8-F1
#
_cell.length_a   1.000
_cell.length_b   1.000
_cell.length_c   1.000
_cell.angle_alpha   90.00
_cell.angle_beta   90.00
_cell.angle_gamma   90.00
#
_symmetry.space_group_name_H-M   'P 1'
#
loop_
_entity.id
_entity.type
_entity.pdbx_description
1 polymer ?
#
loop_
_entity_poly.entity_id
_entity_poly.type
_entity_poly.pdbx_seq_one_letter_code
_entity_poly.pdbx_strand_id
1 'polypeptide(L)'
;MTHLHDADRLALNLLDARLQALSDGATKLPPPQVPACPDGRPGAAGDLVRRTLDQLHRIPREPADAFGLRVRTLLLEFRSRRCPWNAAATRLLDDVYAFVSTGPRRHADWKHDVLAVMNRRVRDPRGWVRLDGDRTEDTRWGLPAYPFDPPAVARWPDLLYPLEAEAAHGALAVMTEEWQAEPRPVRGRPDRDAVLADARTLLDRYGPTARYWTNARAAAHDRAPDFVAAGLQGTASHTFLTSAYVRGLDLFDDLGLIAVGDEEVGVFWSIGAY
;
A
#
# COMPACT_ATOMS: atom_id res chain seq x y z
N MET A 1 -14.52 -11.06 13.53
CA MET A 1 -13.39 -10.13 13.77
C MET A 1 -13.32 -9.85 15.26
N THR A 2 -12.29 -10.33 15.95
CA THR A 2 -12.07 -10.00 17.36
C THR A 2 -11.72 -8.52 17.43
N HIS A 3 -12.56 -7.71 18.08
CA HIS A 3 -12.26 -6.29 18.29
C HIS A 3 -10.98 -6.18 19.13
N LEU A 4 -9.92 -5.67 18.51
CA LEU A 4 -8.68 -5.36 19.22
C LEU A 4 -8.97 -4.26 20.24
N HIS A 5 -8.51 -4.41 21.49
CA HIS A 5 -8.71 -3.40 22.52
C HIS A 5 -8.02 -2.08 22.12
N ASP A 6 -8.61 -0.92 22.43
CA ASP A 6 -8.07 0.37 21.98
C ASP A 6 -6.62 0.64 22.45
N ALA A 7 -6.29 0.16 23.66
CA ALA A 7 -4.94 0.21 24.21
C ALA A 7 -3.93 -0.60 23.38
N ASP A 8 -4.30 -1.80 22.93
CA ASP A 8 -3.46 -2.64 22.06
C ASP A 8 -3.24 -1.99 20.70
N ARG A 9 -4.31 -1.39 20.14
CA ARG A 9 -4.23 -0.65 18.87
C ARG A 9 -3.28 0.54 18.99
N LEU A 10 -3.36 1.29 20.09
CA LEU A 10 -2.47 2.41 20.36
C LEU A 10 -1.01 1.95 20.51
N ALA A 11 -0.75 0.90 21.27
CA ALA A 11 0.60 0.35 21.47
C ALA A 11 1.23 -0.08 20.14
N LEU A 12 0.48 -0.80 19.29
CA LEU A 12 0.94 -1.21 17.97
C LEU A 12 1.22 0.02 17.06
N ASN A 13 0.35 1.03 17.09
CA ASN A 13 0.52 2.26 16.30
C ASN A 13 1.74 3.08 16.74
N LEU A 14 2.00 3.18 18.05
CA LEU A 14 3.17 3.87 18.59
C LEU A 14 4.47 3.15 18.21
N LEU A 15 4.48 1.82 18.29
CA LEU A 15 5.64 1.04 17.87
C LEU A 15 5.87 1.13 16.35
N ASP A 16 4.81 1.07 15.54
CA ASP A 16 4.90 1.28 14.09
C ASP A 16 5.54 2.62 13.76
N ALA A 17 5.01 3.70 14.34
CA ALA A 17 5.52 5.06 14.12
C ALA A 17 6.98 5.21 14.56
N ARG A 18 7.36 4.56 15.68
CA ARG A 18 8.75 4.55 16.16
C ARG A 18 9.68 3.83 15.20
N LEU A 19 9.34 2.60 14.80
CA LEU A 19 10.13 1.81 13.86
C LEU A 19 10.23 2.54 12.51
N GLN A 20 9.15 3.18 12.07
CA GLN A 20 9.14 3.99 10.87
C GLN A 20 10.12 5.16 10.96
N ALA A 21 10.05 5.96 12.02
CA ALA A 21 10.96 7.09 12.20
C ALA A 21 12.43 6.66 12.31
N LEU A 22 12.72 5.54 13.00
CA LEU A 22 14.08 4.99 13.06
C LEU A 22 14.58 4.49 11.69
N SER A 23 13.72 3.84 10.92
CA SER A 23 14.01 3.42 9.54
C SER A 23 14.30 4.61 8.63
N ASP A 24 13.72 5.77 8.91
CA ASP A 24 13.91 7.01 8.15
C ASP A 24 15.15 7.80 8.58
N GLY A 25 15.94 7.26 9.52
CA GLY A 25 17.18 7.89 10.01
C GLY A 25 17.02 8.74 11.27
N ALA A 26 15.89 8.68 11.98
CA ALA A 26 15.77 9.36 13.27
C ALA A 26 16.77 8.78 14.28
N THR A 27 17.68 9.61 14.78
CA THR A 27 18.75 9.18 15.70
C THR A 27 18.33 9.17 17.17
N LYS A 28 17.29 9.95 17.52
CA LYS A 28 16.74 10.04 18.88
C LYS A 28 15.22 10.07 18.85
N LEU A 29 14.60 9.10 19.52
CA LEU A 29 13.16 9.08 19.76
C LEU A 29 12.90 8.77 21.23
N PRO A 30 12.03 9.54 21.91
CA PRO A 30 11.64 9.24 23.29
C PRO A 30 11.12 7.80 23.38
N PRO A 31 11.40 7.07 24.47
CA PRO A 31 10.95 5.69 24.62
C PRO A 31 9.42 5.63 24.46
N PRO A 32 8.89 4.59 23.79
CA PRO A 32 7.46 4.47 23.60
C PRO A 32 6.79 4.38 24.98
N GLN A 33 5.91 5.32 25.27
CA GLN A 33 5.02 5.24 26.44
C GLN A 33 3.93 4.22 26.11
N VAL A 34 4.26 2.94 26.21
CA VAL A 34 3.28 1.86 26.05
C VAL A 34 2.41 1.88 27.30
N PRO A 35 1.07 2.06 27.19
CA PRO A 35 0.19 1.95 28.34
C PRO A 35 0.36 0.56 28.97
N ALA A 36 0.49 0.50 30.30
CA ALA A 36 0.50 -0.78 31.00
C ALA A 36 -0.80 -1.51 30.71
N CYS A 37 -0.71 -2.76 30.24
CA CYS A 37 -1.89 -3.60 30.04
C CYS A 37 -2.50 -3.90 31.42
N PRO A 38 -3.79 -3.57 31.67
CA PRO A 38 -4.38 -3.65 33.01
C PRO A 38 -4.41 -5.08 33.59
N ASP A 39 -4.37 -6.11 32.74
CA ASP A 39 -4.54 -7.51 33.17
C ASP A 39 -3.25 -8.33 33.29
N GLY A 40 -2.08 -7.71 33.12
CA GLY A 40 -0.78 -8.35 33.38
C GLY A 40 -0.37 -9.54 32.49
N ARG A 41 -1.27 -10.05 31.62
CA ARG A 41 -0.95 -11.04 30.58
C ARG A 41 -0.98 -10.38 29.20
N PRO A 42 0.14 -10.38 28.46
CA PRO A 42 0.14 -9.85 27.11
C PRO A 42 -0.76 -10.73 26.22
N GLY A 43 -1.81 -10.14 25.65
CA GLY A 43 -2.50 -10.74 24.51
C GLY A 43 -1.56 -10.81 23.30
N ALA A 44 -2.02 -11.39 22.19
CA ALA A 44 -1.21 -11.55 20.97
C ALA A 44 -0.57 -10.22 20.49
N ALA A 45 -1.25 -9.09 20.66
CA ALA A 45 -0.73 -7.75 20.37
C ALA A 45 0.40 -7.34 21.31
N GLY A 46 0.24 -7.53 22.63
CA GLY A 46 1.29 -7.24 23.61
C GLY A 46 2.55 -8.10 23.41
N ASP A 47 2.37 -9.37 23.03
CA ASP A 47 3.48 -10.27 22.71
C ASP A 47 4.22 -9.87 21.43
N LEU A 48 3.50 -9.35 20.42
CA LEU A 48 4.12 -8.81 19.22
C LEU A 48 4.94 -7.55 19.58
N VAL A 49 4.36 -6.60 20.32
CA VAL A 49 5.06 -5.37 20.76
C VAL A 49 6.33 -5.70 21.53
N ARG A 50 6.24 -6.59 22.52
CA ARG A 50 7.37 -6.99 23.35
C ARG A 50 8.49 -7.63 22.52
N ARG A 51 8.18 -8.63 21.70
CA ARG A 51 9.18 -9.32 20.87
C ARG A 51 9.86 -8.37 19.90
N THR A 52 9.10 -7.46 19.28
CA THR A 52 9.65 -6.48 18.34
C THR A 52 10.54 -5.45 19.06
N LEU A 53 10.19 -5.00 20.26
CA LEU A 53 11.07 -4.16 21.07
C LEU A 53 12.36 -4.90 21.46
N ASP A 54 12.28 -6.16 21.88
CA ASP A 54 13.46 -6.97 22.21
C ASP A 54 14.40 -7.13 21.00
N GLN A 55 13.83 -7.37 19.81
CA GLN A 55 14.59 -7.40 18.56
C GLN A 55 15.24 -6.04 18.26
N LEU A 56 14.49 -4.94 18.36
CA LEU A 56 14.99 -3.58 18.13
C LEU A 56 16.19 -3.26 19.03
N HIS A 57 16.15 -3.64 20.30
CA HIS A 57 17.26 -3.41 21.24
C HIS A 57 18.53 -4.20 20.90
N ARG A 58 18.42 -5.29 20.12
CA ARG A 58 19.56 -6.10 19.68
C ARG A 58 20.20 -5.60 18.38
N ILE A 59 19.56 -4.66 17.67
CA ILE A 59 20.13 -4.11 16.44
C ILE A 59 21.25 -3.12 16.79
N PRO A 60 22.50 -3.34 16.34
CA PRO A 60 23.59 -2.39 16.54
C PRO A 60 23.26 -1.03 15.92
N ARG A 61 23.56 0.06 16.62
CA ARG A 61 23.27 1.44 16.17
C ARG A 61 24.24 1.95 15.11
N GLU A 62 25.44 1.39 15.09
CA GLU A 62 26.49 1.76 14.15
C GLU A 62 26.84 0.55 13.26
N PRO A 63 27.07 0.77 11.95
CA PRO A 63 26.93 2.04 11.25
C PRO A 63 25.45 2.40 10.99
N ALA A 64 25.14 3.70 10.93
CA ALA A 64 23.77 4.22 10.90
C ALA A 64 22.92 3.72 9.70
N ASP A 65 23.54 3.52 8.54
CA ASP A 65 22.92 2.96 7.33
C ASP A 65 22.48 1.51 7.54
N ALA A 66 23.37 0.68 8.09
CA ALA A 66 23.07 -0.71 8.42
C ALA A 66 21.98 -0.81 9.52
N PHE A 67 21.98 0.11 10.49
CA PHE A 67 20.91 0.21 11.49
C PHE A 67 19.56 0.50 10.82
N GLY A 68 19.50 1.51 9.95
CA GLY A 68 18.28 1.88 9.22
C GLY A 68 17.70 0.74 8.40
N LEU A 69 18.55 0.02 7.65
CA LEU A 69 18.13 -1.15 6.86
C LEU A 69 17.57 -2.27 7.75
N ARG A 70 18.23 -2.61 8.85
CA ARG A 70 17.76 -3.65 9.78
C ARG A 70 16.44 -3.26 10.46
N VAL A 71 16.28 -1.98 10.80
CA VAL A 71 15.01 -1.48 11.34
C VAL A 71 13.91 -1.52 10.29
N ARG A 72 14.20 -1.21 9.02
CA ARG A 72 13.24 -1.38 7.91
C ARG A 72 12.77 -2.82 7.81
N THR A 73 13.67 -3.80 7.84
CA THR A 73 13.31 -5.22 7.84
C THR A 73 12.43 -5.58 9.04
N LEU A 74 12.79 -5.10 10.24
CA LEU A 74 12.00 -5.32 11.45
C LEU A 74 10.60 -4.69 11.37
N LEU A 75 10.48 -3.49 10.77
CA LEU A 75 9.22 -2.81 10.54
C LEU A 75 8.31 -3.62 9.62
N LEU A 76 8.84 -4.18 8.54
CA LEU A 76 8.09 -5.04 7.61
C LEU A 76 7.63 -6.34 8.28
N GLU A 77 8.52 -6.99 9.05
CA GLU A 77 8.15 -8.17 9.84
C GLU A 77 7.06 -7.83 10.87
N PHE A 78 7.20 -6.72 11.58
CA PHE A 78 6.21 -6.24 12.53
C PHE A 78 4.86 -6.01 11.86
N ARG A 79 4.82 -5.25 10.76
CA ARG A 79 3.59 -4.90 10.03
C ARG A 79 2.89 -6.14 9.49
N SER A 80 3.61 -7.08 8.86
CA SER A 80 3.04 -8.31 8.33
C SER A 80 2.37 -9.17 9.41
N ARG A 81 2.88 -9.14 10.65
CA ARG A 81 2.30 -9.87 11.78
C ARG A 81 1.09 -9.19 12.44
N ARG A 82 0.78 -7.93 12.09
CA ARG A 82 -0.36 -7.22 12.69
C ARG A 82 -1.70 -7.76 12.19
N CYS A 83 -1.81 -8.07 10.90
CA CYS A 83 -3.02 -8.63 10.31
C CYS A 83 -2.74 -9.30 8.96
N PRO A 84 -3.61 -10.22 8.49
CA PRO A 84 -3.47 -10.88 7.20
C PRO A 84 -3.39 -9.89 6.02
N TRP A 85 -4.12 -8.79 6.08
CA TRP A 85 -4.10 -7.75 5.04
C TRP A 85 -2.71 -7.13 4.88
N ASN A 86 -2.05 -6.74 5.99
CA ASN A 86 -0.69 -6.22 5.93
C ASN A 86 0.28 -7.25 5.35
N ALA A 87 0.12 -8.53 5.73
CA ALA A 87 0.96 -9.59 5.22
C ALA A 87 0.81 -9.76 3.71
N ALA A 88 -0.42 -9.74 3.19
CA ALA A 88 -0.71 -9.80 1.76
C ALA A 88 -0.16 -8.57 1.02
N ALA A 89 -0.31 -7.37 1.59
CA ALA A 89 0.16 -6.12 0.97
C ALA A 89 1.69 -6.15 0.80
N THR A 90 2.42 -6.52 1.85
CA THR A 90 3.88 -6.61 1.80
C THR A 90 4.35 -7.70 0.84
N ARG A 91 3.74 -8.89 0.85
CA ARG A 91 4.13 -9.99 -0.06
C ARG A 91 3.91 -9.65 -1.53
N LEU A 92 2.86 -8.90 -1.85
CA LEU A 92 2.55 -8.55 -3.23
C LEU A 92 3.37 -7.35 -3.72
N LEU A 93 3.45 -6.28 -2.93
CA LEU A 93 3.73 -4.94 -3.48
C LEU A 93 4.92 -4.21 -2.82
N ASP A 94 5.63 -4.80 -1.86
CA ASP A 94 6.77 -4.12 -1.20
C ASP A 94 8.06 -4.10 -2.05
N ASP A 95 8.20 -5.08 -2.95
CA ASP A 95 9.40 -5.24 -3.80
C ASP A 95 9.30 -4.51 -5.15
N VAL A 96 8.11 -4.03 -5.52
CA VAL A 96 7.86 -3.28 -6.76
C VAL A 96 7.67 -1.79 -6.47
N TYR A 97 7.86 -0.95 -7.50
CA TYR A 97 7.54 0.46 -7.34
C TYR A 97 6.03 0.66 -7.36
N ALA A 98 5.45 0.65 -6.16
CA ALA A 98 4.00 0.77 -5.97
C ALA A 98 3.62 1.79 -4.89
N PHE A 99 2.41 2.33 -5.06
CA PHE A 99 1.70 3.10 -4.05
C PHE A 99 0.46 2.34 -3.61
N VAL A 100 0.35 2.05 -2.32
CA VAL A 100 -0.79 1.37 -1.69
C VAL A 100 -1.22 2.15 -0.47
N SER A 101 -2.43 2.72 -0.52
CA SER A 101 -2.98 3.46 0.62
C SER A 101 -4.50 3.35 0.68
N THR A 102 -5.02 3.44 1.90
CA THR A 102 -6.46 3.41 2.18
C THR A 102 -6.85 4.68 2.94
N GLY A 103 -8.01 5.23 2.62
CA GLY A 103 -8.61 6.36 3.32
C GLY A 103 -10.08 6.11 3.68
N PRO A 104 -10.65 6.95 4.54
CA PRO A 104 -12.08 6.90 4.84
C PRO A 104 -12.91 7.38 3.64
N ARG A 105 -14.08 6.78 3.42
CA ARG A 105 -15.08 7.28 2.48
C ARG A 105 -15.97 8.30 3.18
N ARG A 106 -15.78 9.58 2.86
CA ARG A 106 -16.49 10.70 3.52
C ARG A 106 -17.40 11.46 2.57
N HIS A 107 -17.19 11.32 1.27
CA HIS A 107 -17.92 12.06 0.25
C HIS A 107 -18.89 11.15 -0.48
N ALA A 108 -20.04 11.72 -0.89
CA ALA A 108 -20.98 11.03 -1.76
C ALA A 108 -20.32 10.66 -3.10
N ASP A 109 -19.53 11.58 -3.67
CA ASP A 109 -18.63 11.31 -4.79
C ASP A 109 -17.25 10.87 -4.27
N TRP A 110 -17.04 9.55 -4.27
CA TRP A 110 -15.85 8.86 -3.76
C TRP A 110 -14.54 9.34 -4.38
N LYS A 111 -14.57 9.97 -5.57
CA LYS A 111 -13.36 10.46 -6.26
C LYS A 111 -12.62 11.50 -5.43
N HIS A 112 -13.33 12.29 -4.62
CA HIS A 112 -12.72 13.25 -3.70
C HIS A 112 -11.97 12.55 -2.57
N ASP A 113 -12.47 11.41 -2.09
CA ASP A 113 -11.77 10.59 -1.10
C ASP A 113 -10.51 9.96 -1.69
N VAL A 114 -10.57 9.44 -2.92
CA VAL A 114 -9.40 8.89 -3.63
C VAL A 114 -8.34 9.97 -3.87
N LEU A 115 -8.75 11.16 -4.33
CA LEU A 115 -7.83 12.28 -4.50
C LEU A 115 -7.16 12.67 -3.18
N ALA A 116 -7.92 12.66 -2.07
CA ALA A 116 -7.35 12.91 -0.75
C ALA A 116 -6.35 11.83 -0.31
N VAL A 117 -6.56 10.56 -0.68
CA VAL A 117 -5.60 9.46 -0.46
C VAL A 117 -4.34 9.65 -1.29
N MET A 118 -4.45 9.92 -2.60
CA MET A 118 -3.29 10.19 -3.48
C MET A 118 -2.46 11.39 -2.97
N ASN A 119 -3.12 12.43 -2.46
CA ASN A 119 -2.48 13.60 -1.84
C ASN A 119 -2.02 13.36 -0.39
N ARG A 120 -2.20 12.15 0.16
CA ARG A 120 -1.83 11.76 1.54
C ARG A 120 -2.45 12.66 2.62
N ARG A 121 -3.61 13.26 2.33
CA ARG A 121 -4.33 14.18 3.24
C ARG A 121 -5.14 13.46 4.32
N VAL A 122 -5.34 12.15 4.15
CA VAL A 122 -6.09 11.30 5.06
C VAL A 122 -5.23 10.14 5.54
N ARG A 123 -5.59 9.59 6.70
CA ARG A 123 -4.96 8.39 7.26
C ARG A 123 -5.90 7.21 7.09
N ASP A 124 -5.32 6.02 7.04
CA ASP A 124 -6.08 4.77 7.10
C ASP A 124 -6.87 4.71 8.43
N PRO A 125 -8.22 4.57 8.38
CA PRO A 125 -9.05 4.52 9.59
C PRO A 125 -8.77 3.31 10.50
N ARG A 126 -8.22 2.22 9.95
CA ARG A 126 -7.79 1.01 10.68
C ARG A 126 -6.32 1.04 11.07
N GLY A 127 -5.53 2.00 10.56
CA GLY A 127 -4.11 2.15 10.84
C GLY A 127 -3.25 0.98 10.31
N TRP A 128 -3.67 0.38 9.20
CA TRP A 128 -2.92 -0.69 8.52
C TRP A 128 -1.81 -0.13 7.64
N VAL A 129 -1.00 -1.01 7.05
CA VAL A 129 0.20 -0.60 6.31
C VAL A 129 -0.14 0.28 5.11
N ARG A 130 0.68 1.30 4.88
CA ARG A 130 0.75 2.06 3.64
C ARG A 130 2.09 1.74 2.97
N LEU A 131 2.06 1.31 1.71
CA LEU A 131 3.26 1.17 0.89
C LEU A 131 3.39 2.43 0.06
N ASP A 132 4.42 3.21 0.33
CA ASP A 132 4.61 4.54 -0.23
C ASP A 132 6.10 4.84 -0.17
N GLY A 133 6.82 4.40 -1.22
CA GLY A 133 8.26 4.55 -1.35
C GLY A 133 8.68 6.03 -1.32
N ASP A 134 7.84 6.91 -1.86
CA ASP A 134 8.15 8.33 -2.00
C ASP A 134 7.77 9.19 -0.78
N ARG A 135 7.30 8.58 0.31
CA ARG A 135 6.74 9.31 1.47
C ARG A 135 7.74 10.18 2.22
N THR A 136 9.04 10.04 1.99
CA THR A 136 10.10 10.87 2.59
C THR A 136 10.73 11.80 1.58
N GLU A 137 10.29 11.78 0.33
CA GLU A 137 10.92 12.54 -0.75
C GLU A 137 10.60 14.03 -0.65
N ASP A 138 11.65 14.85 -0.81
CA ASP A 138 11.57 16.31 -0.76
C ASP A 138 10.84 16.90 -1.98
N THR A 139 10.79 16.19 -3.11
CA THR A 139 10.01 16.59 -4.28
C THR A 139 8.55 16.92 -3.93
N ARG A 140 8.02 16.31 -2.85
CA ARG A 140 6.67 16.55 -2.37
C ARG A 140 6.41 17.96 -1.83
N TRP A 141 7.45 18.73 -1.51
CA TRP A 141 7.29 20.14 -1.13
C TRP A 141 6.70 20.97 -2.29
N GLY A 142 7.01 20.61 -3.54
CA GLY A 142 6.43 21.20 -4.75
C GLY A 142 5.27 20.41 -5.35
N LEU A 143 5.27 19.07 -5.17
CA LEU A 143 4.26 18.16 -5.73
C LEU A 143 3.67 17.25 -4.65
N PRO A 144 2.67 17.70 -3.87
CA PRO A 144 2.15 16.93 -2.71
C PRO A 144 1.62 15.53 -3.04
N ALA A 145 1.17 15.32 -4.29
CA ALA A 145 0.67 14.05 -4.78
C ALA A 145 1.76 13.16 -5.41
N TYR A 146 3.02 13.60 -5.51
CA TYR A 146 4.10 12.83 -6.17
C TYR A 146 4.08 11.35 -5.72
N PRO A 147 4.16 10.39 -6.65
CA PRO A 147 4.47 10.54 -8.08
C PRO A 147 3.26 10.90 -8.97
N PHE A 148 2.10 11.20 -8.39
CA PHE A 148 0.90 11.53 -9.14
C PHE A 148 0.82 13.00 -9.54
N ASP A 149 0.23 13.23 -10.71
CA ASP A 149 -0.38 14.50 -11.13
C ASP A 149 -1.79 14.21 -11.67
N PRO A 150 -2.73 13.82 -10.78
CA PRO A 150 -4.01 13.30 -11.22
C PRO A 150 -4.82 14.40 -11.92
N PRO A 151 -5.47 14.10 -13.07
CA PRO A 151 -6.33 15.07 -13.75
C PRO A 151 -7.45 15.57 -12.83
N ALA A 152 -8.04 16.71 -13.17
CA ALA A 152 -9.20 17.23 -12.43
C ALA A 152 -10.30 16.16 -12.30
N VAL A 153 -10.92 16.04 -11.12
CA VAL A 153 -11.92 15.00 -10.79
C VAL A 153 -13.06 14.91 -11.82
N ALA A 154 -13.43 16.05 -12.43
CA ALA A 154 -14.44 16.12 -13.48
C ALA A 154 -14.08 15.30 -14.74
N ARG A 155 -12.80 15.06 -15.01
CA ARG A 155 -12.29 14.25 -16.14
C ARG A 155 -12.25 12.75 -15.85
N TRP A 156 -12.32 12.35 -14.57
CA TRP A 156 -12.17 10.95 -14.18
C TRP A 156 -13.21 10.00 -14.80
N PRO A 157 -14.48 10.39 -15.08
CA PRO A 157 -15.40 9.53 -15.81
C PRO A 157 -14.89 9.05 -17.18
N ASP A 158 -14.04 9.83 -17.83
CA ASP A 158 -13.48 9.50 -19.16
C ASP A 158 -12.19 8.67 -19.06
N LEU A 159 -11.61 8.59 -17.86
CA LEU A 159 -10.28 8.03 -17.60
C LEU A 159 -10.29 6.79 -16.71
N LEU A 160 -11.38 6.58 -15.96
CA LEU A 160 -11.54 5.45 -15.05
C LEU A 160 -12.71 4.58 -15.48
N TYR A 161 -12.44 3.29 -15.58
CA TYR A 161 -13.39 2.30 -16.06
C TYR A 161 -13.76 1.32 -14.95
N PRO A 162 -15.05 0.97 -14.79
CA PRO A 162 -15.49 0.03 -13.77
C PRO A 162 -14.98 -1.38 -14.07
N LEU A 163 -14.62 -2.11 -13.02
CA LEU A 163 -14.19 -3.51 -13.08
C LEU A 163 -15.13 -4.44 -12.30
N GLU A 164 -15.25 -5.65 -12.81
CA GLU A 164 -15.75 -6.79 -12.02
C GLU A 164 -14.69 -7.25 -11.02
N ALA A 165 -15.13 -7.91 -9.94
CA ALA A 165 -14.26 -8.29 -8.82
C ALA A 165 -13.10 -9.18 -9.25
N GLU A 166 -13.34 -10.18 -10.11
CA GLU A 166 -12.28 -11.07 -10.58
C GLU A 166 -11.22 -10.35 -11.41
N ALA A 167 -11.63 -9.42 -12.28
CA ALA A 167 -10.68 -8.58 -13.01
C ALA A 167 -9.92 -7.63 -12.07
N ALA A 168 -10.54 -7.14 -11.01
CA ALA A 168 -9.85 -6.35 -9.98
C ALA A 168 -8.79 -7.19 -9.23
N HIS A 169 -9.07 -8.47 -8.92
CA HIS A 169 -8.07 -9.38 -8.37
C HIS A 169 -6.88 -9.58 -9.33
N GLY A 170 -7.19 -9.80 -10.62
CA GLY A 170 -6.18 -9.94 -11.67
C GLY A 170 -5.31 -8.69 -11.83
N ALA A 171 -5.93 -7.51 -11.88
CA ALA A 171 -5.24 -6.22 -11.98
C ALA A 171 -4.27 -6.02 -10.80
N LEU A 172 -4.71 -6.31 -9.56
CA LEU A 172 -3.86 -6.19 -8.38
C LEU A 172 -2.73 -7.23 -8.36
N ALA A 173 -2.97 -8.44 -8.87
CA ALA A 173 -1.95 -9.47 -8.95
C ALA A 173 -0.83 -9.12 -9.94
N VAL A 174 -1.17 -8.58 -11.12
CA VAL A 174 -0.14 -8.21 -12.12
C VAL A 174 0.67 -6.97 -11.74
N MET A 175 0.22 -6.17 -10.77
CA MET A 175 1.05 -5.11 -10.17
C MET A 175 2.33 -5.65 -9.50
N THR A 176 2.42 -6.96 -9.23
CA THR A 176 3.64 -7.61 -8.72
C THR A 176 4.71 -7.88 -9.78
N GLU A 177 4.40 -7.62 -11.05
CA GLU A 177 5.34 -7.71 -12.16
C GLU A 177 6.19 -6.43 -12.25
N GLU A 178 7.35 -6.51 -12.92
CA GLU A 178 8.20 -5.35 -13.19
C GLU A 178 7.89 -4.77 -14.58
N TRP A 179 7.96 -3.44 -14.71
CA TRP A 179 7.66 -2.76 -15.98
C TRP A 179 8.77 -2.89 -17.02
N GLN A 180 10.03 -2.86 -16.60
CA GLN A 180 11.19 -2.85 -17.52
C GLN A 180 11.50 -4.24 -18.10
N ALA A 181 11.19 -5.28 -17.35
CA ALA A 181 11.35 -6.66 -17.77
C ALA A 181 10.19 -7.46 -17.18
N GLU A 182 9.72 -8.47 -17.90
CA GLU A 182 8.73 -9.40 -17.39
C GLU A 182 9.40 -10.74 -17.02
N PRO A 183 10.34 -10.78 -16.05
CA PRO A 183 11.09 -12.00 -15.75
C PRO A 183 10.20 -13.06 -15.08
N ARG A 184 9.07 -12.66 -14.50
CA ARG A 184 8.16 -13.51 -13.70
C ARG A 184 6.69 -13.11 -13.90
N PRO A 185 6.13 -13.31 -15.10
CA PRO A 185 4.72 -13.01 -15.35
C PRO A 185 3.82 -13.87 -14.47
N VAL A 186 2.77 -13.29 -13.89
CA VAL A 186 1.82 -13.98 -12.98
C VAL A 186 1.20 -15.20 -13.64
N ARG A 187 0.88 -15.13 -14.94
CA ARG A 187 0.35 -16.27 -15.71
C ARG A 187 1.25 -17.52 -15.71
N GLY A 188 2.57 -17.35 -15.60
CA GLY A 188 3.55 -18.44 -15.64
C GLY A 188 4.16 -18.81 -14.30
N ARG A 189 3.75 -18.15 -13.21
CA ARG A 189 4.34 -18.31 -11.89
C ARG A 189 3.87 -19.58 -11.17
N PRO A 190 4.76 -20.38 -10.55
CA PRO A 190 4.38 -21.52 -9.72
C PRO A 190 3.49 -21.14 -8.52
N ASP A 191 3.62 -19.91 -8.02
CA ASP A 191 2.87 -19.37 -6.89
C ASP A 191 1.65 -18.53 -7.30
N ARG A 192 1.19 -18.61 -8.56
CA ARG A 192 0.06 -17.82 -9.10
C ARG A 192 -1.17 -17.80 -8.20
N ASP A 193 -1.61 -18.96 -7.70
CA ASP A 193 -2.81 -19.06 -6.88
C ASP A 193 -2.65 -18.34 -5.53
N ALA A 194 -1.44 -18.35 -4.98
CA ALA A 194 -1.11 -17.62 -3.75
C ALA A 194 -1.12 -16.11 -3.98
N VAL A 195 -0.56 -15.64 -5.10
CA VAL A 195 -0.61 -14.23 -5.51
C VAL A 195 -2.06 -13.75 -5.64
N LEU A 196 -2.91 -14.53 -6.32
CA LEU A 196 -4.34 -14.20 -6.46
C LEU A 196 -5.09 -14.27 -5.12
N ALA A 197 -4.71 -15.18 -4.21
CA ALA A 197 -5.30 -15.24 -2.88
C ALA A 197 -4.96 -14.03 -2.02
N ASP A 198 -3.73 -13.52 -2.13
CA ASP A 198 -3.32 -12.30 -1.47
C ASP A 198 -4.06 -11.09 -2.05
N ALA A 199 -4.25 -11.03 -3.38
CA ALA A 199 -5.02 -9.96 -4.02
C ALA A 199 -6.47 -9.93 -3.52
N ARG A 200 -7.12 -11.11 -3.42
CA ARG A 200 -8.44 -11.25 -2.78
C ARG A 200 -8.44 -10.75 -1.34
N THR A 201 -7.46 -11.19 -0.54
CA THR A 201 -7.32 -10.77 0.86
C THR A 201 -7.22 -9.24 0.99
N LEU A 202 -6.56 -8.58 0.03
CA LEU A 202 -6.45 -7.13 0.01
C LEU A 202 -7.77 -6.44 -0.32
N LEU A 203 -8.53 -6.95 -1.29
CA LEU A 203 -9.78 -6.34 -1.74
C LEU A 203 -10.97 -6.67 -0.83
N ASP A 204 -10.96 -7.83 -0.14
CA ASP A 204 -11.96 -8.23 0.87
C ASP A 204 -12.13 -7.18 1.97
N ARG A 205 -11.08 -6.37 2.22
CA ARG A 205 -11.10 -5.26 3.16
C ARG A 205 -12.27 -4.30 2.94
N TYR A 206 -12.63 -4.05 1.68
CA TYR A 206 -13.62 -3.06 1.26
C TYR A 206 -15.06 -3.60 1.29
N GLY A 207 -15.22 -4.88 1.62
CA GLY A 207 -16.51 -5.53 1.81
C GLY A 207 -17.11 -6.11 0.52
N PRO A 208 -18.16 -6.92 0.65
CA PRO A 208 -18.76 -7.66 -0.48
C PRO A 208 -19.49 -6.75 -1.48
N THR A 209 -19.82 -5.52 -1.08
CA THR A 209 -20.49 -4.49 -1.91
C THR A 209 -19.49 -3.56 -2.60
N ALA A 210 -18.18 -3.80 -2.43
CA ALA A 210 -17.15 -2.96 -3.00
C ALA A 210 -17.26 -2.91 -4.53
N ARG A 211 -17.00 -1.72 -5.07
CA ARG A 211 -16.92 -1.48 -6.51
C ARG A 211 -15.48 -1.12 -6.87
N TYR A 212 -15.08 -1.47 -8.08
CA TYR A 212 -13.69 -1.32 -8.52
C TYR A 212 -13.60 -0.47 -9.78
N TRP A 213 -12.52 0.29 -9.89
CA TRP A 213 -12.18 1.07 -11.08
C TRP A 213 -10.70 0.96 -11.39
N THR A 214 -10.36 1.08 -12.66
CA THR A 214 -8.97 1.13 -13.15
C THR A 214 -8.81 2.22 -14.19
N ASN A 215 -7.58 2.70 -14.36
CA ASN A 215 -7.20 3.56 -15.48
C ASN A 215 -6.78 2.77 -16.74
N ALA A 216 -6.77 1.43 -16.68
CA ALA A 216 -6.45 0.57 -17.80
C ALA A 216 -7.49 0.64 -18.91
N ARG A 217 -7.06 0.90 -20.14
CA ARG A 217 -7.93 1.07 -21.31
C ARG A 217 -8.61 -0.20 -21.76
N ALA A 218 -8.06 -1.36 -21.43
CA ALA A 218 -8.72 -2.66 -21.65
C ALA A 218 -10.13 -2.69 -21.00
N ALA A 219 -10.29 -1.98 -19.88
CA ALA A 219 -11.55 -1.94 -19.15
C ALA A 219 -12.62 -1.01 -19.78
N ALA A 220 -12.26 -0.24 -20.82
CA ALA A 220 -13.17 0.73 -21.44
C ALA A 220 -14.36 0.08 -22.17
N HIS A 221 -14.16 -1.14 -22.69
CA HIS A 221 -15.16 -1.88 -23.46
C HIS A 221 -15.51 -3.24 -22.86
N ASP A 222 -14.73 -3.71 -21.90
CA ASP A 222 -14.93 -4.97 -21.18
C ASP A 222 -14.72 -4.72 -19.69
N ARG A 223 -15.67 -5.09 -18.83
CA ARG A 223 -15.51 -4.91 -17.37
C ARG A 223 -14.76 -6.05 -16.70
N ALA A 224 -14.52 -7.15 -17.43
CA ALA A 224 -13.85 -8.35 -16.94
C ALA A 224 -12.62 -8.73 -17.78
N PRO A 225 -11.72 -7.79 -18.13
CA PRO A 225 -10.54 -8.13 -18.92
C PRO A 225 -9.63 -9.08 -18.13
N ASP A 226 -9.03 -10.05 -18.83
CA ASP A 226 -8.08 -10.99 -18.23
C ASP A 226 -6.69 -10.34 -18.09
N PHE A 227 -6.51 -9.55 -17.03
CA PHE A 227 -5.24 -8.91 -16.72
C PHE A 227 -4.11 -9.92 -16.53
N VAL A 228 -4.38 -11.11 -15.96
CA VAL A 228 -3.34 -12.12 -15.72
C VAL A 228 -2.80 -12.65 -17.05
N ALA A 229 -3.68 -12.89 -18.02
CA ALA A 229 -3.27 -13.27 -19.36
C ALA A 229 -2.49 -12.15 -20.07
N ALA A 230 -2.94 -10.90 -19.94
CA ALA A 230 -2.31 -9.74 -20.57
C ALA A 230 -0.94 -9.38 -19.97
N GLY A 231 -0.77 -9.52 -18.66
CA GLY A 231 0.38 -9.02 -17.91
C GLY A 231 0.41 -7.48 -17.80
N LEU A 232 1.39 -6.98 -17.06
CA LEU A 232 1.54 -5.55 -16.80
C LEU A 232 1.90 -4.78 -18.07
N GLN A 233 2.84 -5.28 -18.88
CA GLN A 233 3.23 -4.67 -20.16
C GLN A 233 2.11 -4.70 -21.21
N GLY A 234 1.15 -5.63 -21.10
CA GLY A 234 -0.01 -5.71 -21.98
C GLY A 234 -1.12 -4.71 -21.63
N THR A 235 -0.97 -3.96 -20.54
CA THR A 235 -2.03 -3.12 -19.97
C THR A 235 -1.73 -1.63 -20.19
N ALA A 236 -2.15 -1.11 -21.34
CA ALA A 236 -2.08 0.33 -21.61
C ALA A 236 -3.11 1.11 -20.75
N SER A 237 -2.68 2.20 -20.14
CA SER A 237 -3.51 2.98 -19.21
C SER A 237 -3.62 4.46 -19.60
N HIS A 238 -4.59 5.15 -19.01
CA HIS A 238 -4.54 6.61 -18.92
C HIS A 238 -3.69 7.00 -17.71
N THR A 239 -2.54 7.61 -17.95
CA THR A 239 -1.60 7.91 -16.87
C THR A 239 -2.11 8.96 -15.88
N PHE A 240 -1.89 8.70 -14.60
CA PHE A 240 -2.10 9.64 -13.50
C PHE A 240 -0.77 10.14 -12.92
N LEU A 241 0.34 9.76 -13.55
CA LEU A 241 1.69 10.12 -13.11
C LEU A 241 2.06 11.53 -13.56
N THR A 242 2.93 12.16 -12.80
CA THR A 242 3.56 13.42 -13.20
C THR A 242 4.57 13.19 -14.33
N SER A 243 4.69 14.16 -15.24
CA SER A 243 5.78 14.21 -16.22
C SER A 243 7.08 14.82 -15.64
N ALA A 244 7.11 15.10 -14.34
CA ALA A 244 8.28 15.68 -13.70
C ALA A 244 9.42 14.65 -13.63
N TYR A 245 10.55 14.97 -14.26
CA TYR A 245 11.77 14.18 -14.12
C TYR A 245 12.38 14.43 -12.73
N VAL A 246 12.40 13.40 -11.89
CA VAL A 246 12.75 13.53 -10.47
C VAL A 246 13.79 12.49 -10.12
N ARG A 247 14.92 12.95 -9.55
CA ARG A 247 16.02 12.10 -9.08
C ARG A 247 16.62 11.15 -10.12
N GLY A 248 16.54 11.49 -11.40
CA GLY A 248 17.05 10.64 -12.46
C GLY A 248 16.04 9.62 -12.98
N LEU A 249 14.83 9.58 -12.41
CA LEU A 249 13.76 8.67 -12.82
C LEU A 249 12.81 9.36 -13.79
N ASP A 250 12.56 8.70 -14.92
CA ASP A 250 11.47 9.01 -15.83
C ASP A 250 10.30 8.06 -15.58
N LEU A 251 9.12 8.61 -15.35
CA LEU A 251 7.90 7.86 -15.07
C LEU A 251 7.14 7.68 -16.38
N PHE A 252 7.01 6.43 -16.86
CA PHE A 252 6.57 6.20 -18.24
C PHE A 252 5.23 5.48 -18.39
N ASP A 253 4.80 4.72 -17.38
CA ASP A 253 3.50 4.02 -17.42
C ASP A 253 2.98 3.72 -16.02
N ASP A 254 1.68 3.43 -15.91
CA ASP A 254 1.07 3.03 -14.66
C ASP A 254 -0.09 2.05 -14.83
N LEU A 255 -0.36 1.32 -13.75
CA LEU A 255 -1.58 0.55 -13.60
C LEU A 255 -2.18 0.89 -12.24
N GLY A 256 -3.36 1.47 -12.27
CA GLY A 256 -4.13 1.85 -11.10
C GLY A 256 -5.33 0.96 -10.86
N LEU A 257 -5.59 0.67 -9.59
CA LEU A 257 -6.80 0.03 -9.10
C LEU A 257 -7.34 0.83 -7.92
N ILE A 258 -8.62 1.16 -8.01
CA ILE A 258 -9.38 1.84 -6.97
C ILE A 258 -10.46 0.88 -6.47
N ALA A 259 -10.52 0.69 -5.16
CA ALA A 259 -11.59 -0.05 -4.50
C ALA A 259 -12.44 0.92 -3.67
N VAL A 260 -13.75 0.90 -3.84
CA VAL A 260 -14.68 1.77 -3.08
C VAL A 260 -15.66 0.88 -2.33
N GLY A 261 -15.45 0.75 -1.02
CA GLY A 261 -16.39 0.15 -0.09
C GLY A 261 -17.35 1.19 0.48
N ASP A 262 -18.16 0.81 1.46
CA ASP A 262 -19.13 1.71 2.09
C ASP A 262 -18.47 2.74 3.02
N GLU A 263 -17.37 2.35 3.69
CA GLU A 263 -16.68 3.17 4.70
C GLU A 263 -15.26 3.59 4.30
N GLU A 264 -14.69 2.96 3.26
CA GLU A 264 -13.28 3.08 2.92
C GLU A 264 -13.05 3.10 1.41
N VAL A 265 -11.99 3.81 0.99
CA VAL A 265 -11.47 3.77 -0.38
C VAL A 265 -10.03 3.29 -0.38
N GLY A 266 -9.72 2.37 -1.29
CA GLY A 266 -8.39 1.84 -1.54
C GLY A 266 -7.81 2.40 -2.82
N VAL A 267 -6.53 2.75 -2.80
CA VAL A 267 -5.75 3.17 -3.95
C VAL A 267 -4.52 2.29 -4.04
N PHE A 268 -4.42 1.53 -5.13
CA PHE A 268 -3.31 0.65 -5.46
C PHE A 268 -2.78 1.08 -6.82
N TRP A 269 -1.49 1.34 -6.92
CA TRP A 269 -0.87 1.82 -8.16
C TRP A 269 0.49 1.17 -8.33
N SER A 270 0.71 0.52 -9.47
CA SER A 270 2.04 0.11 -9.92
C SER A 270 2.58 1.15 -10.90
N ILE A 271 3.88 1.44 -10.80
CA ILE A 271 4.51 2.58 -11.46
C ILE A 271 5.73 2.12 -12.25
N GLY A 272 5.72 2.38 -13.56
CA GLY A 272 6.87 2.20 -14.43
C GLY A 272 7.82 3.38 -14.30
N ALA A 273 9.06 3.10 -13.92
CA ALA A 273 10.13 4.09 -13.83
C ALA A 273 11.43 3.57 -14.45
N TYR A 274 12.22 4.46 -15.06
CA TYR A 274 13.56 4.18 -15.63
C TYR A 274 14.57 5.24 -15.22
#